data_AF-A0A7C5W0Z4-F1
#
_entry.id   AF-A0A7C5W0Z4-F1
#
_cell.length_a   1.000
_cell.length_b   1.000
_cell.length_c   1.000
_cell.angle_alpha   90.00
_cell.angle_beta   90.00
_cell.angle_gamma   90.00
#
_symmetry.space_group_name_H-M   'P 1'
#
loop_
_entity.id
_entity.type
_entity.pdbx_description
1 polymer ?
#
loop_
_entity_poly.entity_id
_entity_poly.type
_entity_poly.pdbx_seq_one_letter_code
_entity_poly.pdbx_strand_id
1 'polypeptide(L)'
;MQDISSVVEESLSKGKRYFEMESNVYKIRDYELTIILRPDLSEAEEKEVVSQIKSQILKNLGKINYEEGPNQRILAYNIGKYDRGKFYYVEYSGVAQPEIKFLKLNPNVLRYLLVLKEPVETKGHIWRKKMKENLSK
;
A
#
# COMPACT_ATOMS: atom_id res chain seq x y z
N MET A 1 -0.25 22.30 5.17
CA MET A 1 -0.16 20.98 5.82
C MET A 1 0.84 20.20 4.97
N GLN A 2 2.03 19.90 5.49
CA GLN A 2 3.05 19.19 4.71
C GLN A 2 2.58 17.75 4.48
N ASP A 3 2.68 17.27 3.25
CA ASP A 3 2.34 15.87 2.93
C ASP A 3 3.38 14.94 3.55
N ILE A 4 2.92 13.90 4.28
CA ILE A 4 3.80 12.91 4.91
C ILE A 4 4.63 12.18 3.86
N SER A 5 4.12 12.01 2.64
CA SER A 5 4.87 11.43 1.52
C SER A 5 6.22 12.09 1.29
N SER A 6 6.28 13.42 1.33
CA SER A 6 7.51 14.18 1.06
C SER A 6 8.53 14.01 2.18
N VAL A 7 8.07 14.00 3.43
CA VAL A 7 8.91 13.78 4.62
C VAL A 7 9.50 12.37 4.63
N VAL A 8 8.68 11.37 4.27
CA VAL A 8 9.10 9.98 4.16
C VAL A 8 10.12 9.83 3.03
N GLU A 9 9.90 10.45 1.88
CA GLU A 9 10.81 10.40 0.75
C GLU A 9 12.19 11.02 1.07
N GLU A 10 12.20 12.17 1.74
CA GLU A 10 13.45 12.81 2.19
C GLU A 10 14.19 11.94 3.20
N SER A 11 13.47 11.35 4.15
CA SER A 11 14.05 10.48 5.19
C SER A 11 14.65 9.21 4.60
N LEU A 12 13.95 8.56 3.66
CA LEU A 12 14.44 7.38 2.95
C LEU A 12 15.66 7.71 2.08
N SER A 13 15.68 8.86 1.43
CA SER A 13 16.83 9.33 0.63
C SER A 13 18.08 9.55 1.48
N LYS A 14 17.89 9.98 2.74
CA LYS A 14 18.96 10.10 3.76
C LYS A 14 19.31 8.76 4.43
N GLY A 15 18.71 7.65 4.01
CA GLY A 15 18.92 6.31 4.58
C GLY A 15 18.27 6.09 5.95
N LYS A 16 17.43 7.01 6.42
CA LYS A 16 16.74 6.90 7.72
C LYS A 16 15.43 6.14 7.55
N ARG A 17 15.14 5.21 8.47
CA ARG A 17 13.85 4.49 8.55
C ARG A 17 12.93 5.06 9.64
N TYR A 18 13.05 6.35 9.91
CA TYR A 18 12.21 7.09 10.83
C TYR A 18 12.23 8.57 10.47
N PHE A 19 11.21 9.30 10.93
CA PHE A 19 11.18 10.76 10.90
C PHE A 19 10.61 11.30 12.22
N GLU A 20 10.90 12.56 12.50
CA GLU A 20 10.43 13.25 13.70
C GLU A 20 9.41 14.31 13.29
N MET A 21 8.24 14.30 13.93
CA MET A 21 7.16 15.26 13.66
C MET A 21 6.43 15.56 14.96
N GLU A 22 6.23 16.85 15.26
CA GLU A 22 5.49 17.32 16.45
C GLU A 22 5.96 16.66 17.77
N SER A 23 7.28 16.51 17.94
CA SER A 23 7.92 15.87 19.09
C SER A 23 7.71 14.36 19.23
N ASN A 24 7.11 13.70 18.23
CA ASN A 24 6.97 12.25 18.15
C ASN A 24 7.92 11.66 17.10
N VAL A 25 8.45 10.46 17.38
CA VAL A 25 9.29 9.69 16.45
C VAL A 25 8.42 8.66 15.74
N TYR A 26 8.36 8.76 14.41
CA TYR A 26 7.60 7.85 13.57
C TYR A 26 8.54 6.88 12.86
N LYS A 27 8.34 5.57 13.06
CA LYS A 27 9.10 4.53 12.36
C LYS A 27 8.51 4.27 10.98
N ILE A 28 9.35 4.34 9.94
CA ILE A 28 8.99 4.02 8.55
C ILE A 28 9.12 2.51 8.34
N ARG A 29 8.04 1.90 7.84
CA ARG A 29 8.02 0.49 7.42
C ARG A 29 7.37 0.37 6.04
N ASP A 30 7.61 -0.76 5.40
CA ASP A 30 7.04 -1.08 4.11
C ASP A 30 5.76 -1.88 4.33
N TYR A 31 4.70 -1.52 3.64
CA TYR A 31 3.41 -2.18 3.74
C TYR A 31 2.90 -2.58 2.37
N GLU A 32 2.13 -3.66 2.36
CA GLU A 32 1.32 -4.09 1.24
C GLU A 32 -0.14 -3.94 1.63
N LEU A 33 -0.93 -3.29 0.77
CA LEU A 33 -2.33 -3.02 0.97
C LEU A 33 -3.11 -3.58 -0.21
N THR A 34 -3.90 -4.60 0.06
CA THR A 34 -4.86 -5.15 -0.90
C THR A 34 -6.24 -4.60 -0.60
N ILE A 35 -6.91 -4.04 -1.62
CA ILE A 35 -8.25 -3.47 -1.51
C ILE A 35 -9.16 -4.18 -2.50
N ILE A 36 -10.32 -4.60 -2.03
CA ILE A 36 -11.39 -5.17 -2.84
C ILE A 36 -12.48 -4.11 -2.96
N LEU A 37 -12.61 -3.53 -4.15
CA LEU A 37 -13.68 -2.59 -4.48
C LEU A 37 -14.92 -3.36 -4.97
N ARG A 38 -16.08 -2.70 -4.82
CA ARG A 38 -17.34 -3.16 -5.38
C ARG A 38 -17.24 -3.39 -6.90
N PRO A 39 -17.81 -4.49 -7.43
CA PRO A 39 -17.74 -4.79 -8.87
C PRO A 39 -18.72 -3.96 -9.71
N ASP A 40 -19.75 -3.37 -9.10
CA ASP A 40 -20.80 -2.60 -9.77
C ASP A 40 -20.45 -1.11 -9.98
N LEU A 41 -19.23 -0.69 -9.63
CA LEU A 41 -18.74 0.65 -9.90
C LEU A 41 -18.50 0.83 -11.41
N SER A 42 -18.97 1.97 -11.93
CA SER A 42 -18.59 2.44 -13.26
C SER A 42 -17.10 2.77 -13.32
N GLU A 43 -16.51 2.82 -14.53
CA GLU A 43 -15.09 3.17 -14.68
C GLU A 43 -14.75 4.57 -14.15
N ALA A 44 -15.70 5.52 -14.22
CA ALA A 44 -15.52 6.86 -13.70
C ALA A 44 -15.46 6.88 -12.17
N GLU A 45 -16.43 6.22 -11.52
CA GLU A 45 -16.48 6.10 -10.05
C GLU A 45 -15.29 5.31 -9.52
N GLU A 46 -14.87 4.27 -10.23
CA GLU A 46 -13.69 3.49 -9.88
C GLU A 46 -12.42 4.36 -9.85
N LYS A 47 -12.18 5.14 -10.91
CA LYS A 47 -11.04 6.05 -10.97
C LYS A 47 -11.09 7.12 -9.87
N GLU A 48 -12.28 7.63 -9.56
CA GLU A 48 -12.45 8.60 -8.49
C GLU A 48 -12.11 7.99 -7.12
N VAL A 49 -12.65 6.80 -6.81
CA VAL A 49 -12.39 6.10 -5.56
C VAL A 49 -10.91 5.76 -5.42
N VAL A 50 -10.26 5.28 -6.48
CA VAL A 50 -8.81 4.99 -6.49
C VAL A 50 -8.00 6.26 -6.26
N SER A 51 -8.35 7.36 -6.92
CA SER A 51 -7.68 8.66 -6.74
C SER A 51 -7.82 9.19 -5.31
N GLN A 52 -9.01 9.07 -4.72
CA GLN A 52 -9.26 9.44 -3.33
C GLN A 52 -8.42 8.59 -2.37
N ILE A 53 -8.38 7.27 -2.56
CA ILE A 53 -7.55 6.35 -1.76
C ILE A 53 -6.07 6.74 -1.88
N LYS A 54 -5.59 6.96 -3.09
CA LYS A 54 -4.20 7.36 -3.38
C LYS A 54 -3.83 8.66 -2.68
N SER A 55 -4.69 9.67 -2.75
CA SER A 55 -4.50 10.95 -2.09
C SER A 55 -4.41 10.80 -0.56
N GLN A 56 -5.29 9.98 0.04
CA GLN A 56 -5.25 9.72 1.48
C GLN A 56 -3.97 9.00 1.90
N ILE A 57 -3.48 8.03 1.10
CA ILE A 57 -2.22 7.34 1.37
C ILE A 57 -1.05 8.33 1.32
N LEU A 58 -0.96 9.16 0.29
CA LEU A 58 0.14 10.14 0.13
C LEU A 58 0.15 11.19 1.24
N LYS A 59 -1.03 11.70 1.59
CA LYS A 59 -1.16 12.75 2.59
C LYS A 59 -0.84 12.26 4.01
N ASN A 60 -1.36 11.09 4.37
CA ASN A 60 -1.41 10.65 5.76
C ASN A 60 -0.46 9.48 6.08
N LEU A 61 -0.25 8.55 5.15
CA LEU A 61 0.47 7.31 5.44
C LEU A 61 1.94 7.36 5.00
N GLY A 62 2.22 7.88 3.81
CA GLY A 62 3.57 7.96 3.28
C GLY A 62 3.65 7.85 1.76
N LYS A 63 4.76 7.32 1.27
CA LYS A 63 5.06 7.26 -0.16
C LYS A 63 4.59 5.94 -0.76
N ILE A 64 3.91 6.00 -1.90
CA ILE A 64 3.56 4.83 -2.70
C ILE A 64 4.78 4.39 -3.52
N ASN A 65 5.12 3.12 -3.42
CA ASN A 65 6.23 2.50 -4.14
C ASN A 65 5.76 1.73 -5.38
N TYR A 66 4.59 1.10 -5.27
CA TYR A 66 4.02 0.26 -6.31
C TYR A 66 2.49 0.30 -6.24
N GLU A 67 1.83 0.24 -7.39
CA GLU A 67 0.38 0.08 -7.49
C GLU A 67 0.02 -0.81 -8.68
N GLU A 68 -1.03 -1.62 -8.54
CA GLU A 68 -1.54 -2.50 -9.59
C GLU A 68 -3.08 -2.56 -9.56
N GLY A 69 -3.70 -2.52 -10.74
CA GLY A 69 -5.14 -2.61 -10.90
C GLY A 69 -5.86 -1.26 -10.94
N PRO A 70 -7.19 -1.23 -10.80
CA PRO A 70 -8.06 -2.32 -10.34
C PRO A 70 -8.32 -3.43 -11.37
N ASN A 71 -8.34 -4.69 -10.92
CA ASN A 71 -8.60 -5.86 -11.77
C ASN A 71 -9.75 -6.71 -11.21
N GLN A 72 -10.74 -7.06 -12.03
CA GLN A 72 -11.88 -7.87 -11.59
C GLN A 72 -11.53 -9.35 -11.42
N ARG A 73 -11.90 -9.94 -10.27
CA ARG A 73 -11.73 -11.38 -9.98
C ARG A 73 -12.96 -11.94 -9.26
N ILE A 74 -13.19 -13.25 -9.38
CA ILE A 74 -14.25 -13.97 -8.64
C ILE A 74 -13.77 -14.16 -7.20
N LEU A 75 -14.66 -13.92 -6.24
CA LEU A 75 -14.40 -14.10 -4.81
C LEU A 75 -14.63 -15.56 -4.42
N ALA A 76 -13.86 -16.07 -3.46
CA ALA A 76 -14.04 -17.43 -2.94
C ALA A 76 -15.40 -17.64 -2.26
N TYR A 77 -16.00 -16.56 -1.74
CA TYR A 77 -17.33 -16.52 -1.16
C TYR A 77 -17.92 -15.12 -1.32
N ASN A 78 -19.25 -15.02 -1.22
CA ASN A 78 -19.95 -13.77 -1.38
C ASN A 78 -19.65 -12.81 -0.22
N ILE A 79 -19.30 -11.57 -0.54
CA ILE A 79 -19.22 -10.48 0.43
C ILE A 79 -20.48 -9.62 0.25
N GLY A 80 -21.42 -9.76 1.19
CA GLY A 80 -22.77 -9.21 1.04
C GLY A 80 -23.48 -9.86 -0.15
N LYS A 81 -23.85 -9.05 -1.16
CA LYS A 81 -24.51 -9.50 -2.39
C LYS A 81 -23.56 -9.75 -3.57
N TYR A 82 -22.25 -9.58 -3.39
CA TYR A 82 -21.28 -9.62 -4.47
C TYR A 82 -20.48 -10.92 -4.48
N ASP A 83 -20.45 -11.60 -5.63
CA ASP A 83 -19.64 -12.79 -5.95
C ASP A 83 -18.29 -12.43 -6.60
N ARG A 84 -18.15 -11.19 -7.06
CA ARG A 84 -16.94 -10.64 -7.70
C ARG A 84 -16.46 -9.40 -6.97
N GLY A 85 -15.20 -9.06 -7.15
CA GLY A 85 -14.61 -7.82 -6.64
C GLY A 85 -13.49 -7.32 -7.55
N LYS A 86 -13.27 -6.01 -7.55
CA LYS A 86 -12.15 -5.38 -8.27
C LYS A 86 -10.98 -5.20 -7.30
N PHE A 87 -9.89 -5.90 -7.54
CA PHE A 87 -8.70 -5.91 -6.69
C PHE A 87 -7.77 -4.77 -7.09
N TYR A 88 -7.44 -3.91 -6.11
CA TYR A 88 -6.44 -2.85 -6.23
C TYR A 88 -5.33 -3.12 -5.21
N TYR A 89 -4.10 -3.21 -5.67
CA TYR A 89 -2.92 -3.48 -4.85
C TYR A 89 -2.07 -2.23 -4.75
N VAL A 90 -1.61 -1.92 -3.54
CA VAL A 90 -0.75 -0.77 -3.27
C VAL A 90 0.36 -1.19 -2.31
N GLU A 91 1.61 -0.92 -2.67
CA GLU A 91 2.72 -0.97 -1.74
C GLU A 91 3.15 0.45 -1.38
N TYR A 92 3.33 0.71 -0.10
CA TYR A 92 3.78 2.02 0.36
C TYR A 92 4.79 1.90 1.51
N SER A 93 5.74 2.84 1.56
CA SER A 93 6.62 3.04 2.70
C SER A 93 6.07 4.18 3.54
N GLY A 94 5.89 3.94 4.83
CA GLY A 94 5.25 4.95 5.67
C GLY A 94 5.04 4.50 7.11
N VAL A 95 4.12 5.18 7.78
CA VAL A 95 3.76 4.90 9.17
C VAL A 95 2.60 3.90 9.24
N ALA A 96 2.67 2.95 10.19
CA ALA A 96 1.48 2.19 10.59
C ALA A 96 0.67 3.07 11.54
N GLN A 97 -0.11 4.00 11.00
CA GLN A 97 -1.06 4.74 11.82
C GLN A 97 -2.43 4.04 11.85
N PRO A 98 -3.28 4.33 12.85
CA PRO A 98 -4.67 3.88 12.95
C PRO A 98 -5.60 4.43 11.85
N GLU A 99 -5.06 4.96 10.75
CA GLU A 99 -5.72 5.84 9.80
C GLU A 99 -6.31 5.14 8.57
N ILE A 100 -6.07 3.83 8.41
CA ILE A 100 -6.77 3.03 7.38
C ILE A 100 -8.29 2.96 7.64
N LYS A 101 -8.78 3.53 8.75
CA LYS A 101 -10.21 3.74 9.01
C LYS A 101 -10.97 4.35 7.83
N PHE A 102 -10.34 5.20 7.01
CA PHE A 102 -11.02 5.74 5.82
C PHE A 102 -11.46 4.63 4.84
N LEU A 103 -10.70 3.54 4.70
CA LEU A 103 -11.11 2.38 3.88
C LEU A 103 -12.29 1.64 4.49
N LYS A 104 -12.35 1.56 5.83
CA LYS A 104 -13.49 0.95 6.54
C LYS A 104 -14.77 1.78 6.41
N LEU A 105 -14.64 3.11 6.36
CA LEU A 105 -15.76 4.03 6.24
C LEU A 105 -16.24 4.18 4.78
N ASN A 106 -15.41 3.82 3.80
CA ASN A 106 -15.75 3.95 2.40
C ASN A 106 -16.72 2.83 1.95
N PRO A 107 -17.96 3.15 1.56
CA PRO A 107 -18.95 2.15 1.16
C PRO A 107 -18.60 1.43 -0.15
N ASN A 108 -17.65 1.96 -0.93
CA ASN A 108 -17.18 1.36 -2.17
C ASN A 108 -16.12 0.29 -1.97
N VAL A 109 -15.60 0.15 -0.75
CA VAL A 109 -14.63 -0.87 -0.36
C VAL A 109 -15.37 -2.03 0.30
N LEU A 110 -15.27 -3.23 -0.28
CA LEU A 110 -15.84 -4.46 0.29
C LEU A 110 -14.95 -5.02 1.41
N ARG A 111 -13.63 -4.99 1.20
CA ARG A 111 -12.63 -5.48 2.14
C ARG A 111 -11.29 -4.86 1.84
N TYR A 112 -10.45 -4.76 2.86
CA TYR A 112 -9.04 -4.44 2.69
C TYR A 112 -8.20 -5.35 3.60
N LEU A 113 -6.94 -5.55 3.22
CA LEU A 113 -5.94 -6.26 4.01
C LEU A 113 -4.65 -5.45 3.97
N LEU A 114 -4.19 -5.02 5.15
CA LEU A 114 -2.88 -4.42 5.31
C LEU A 114 -1.91 -5.49 5.86
N VAL A 115 -0.78 -5.65 5.19
CA VAL A 115 0.29 -6.55 5.59
C VAL A 115 1.57 -5.74 5.76
N LEU A 116 2.30 -5.98 6.85
CA LEU A 116 3.65 -5.46 7.00
C LEU A 116 4.57 -6.24 6.04
N LYS A 117 5.16 -5.56 5.07
CA LYS A 117 6.11 -6.15 4.12
C LYS A 117 7.46 -6.22 4.79
N GLU A 118 7.76 -7.38 5.38
CA GLU A 118 9.10 -7.64 5.91
C GLU A 118 10.10 -7.78 4.77
N PRO A 119 11.33 -7.24 4.91
CA PRO A 119 12.40 -7.56 3.97
C PRO A 119 12.66 -9.05 4.07
N VAL A 120 12.27 -9.79 3.03
CA VAL A 120 12.45 -11.24 2.99
C VAL A 120 13.94 -11.54 2.75
N GLU A 121 14.73 -11.56 3.81
CA GLU A 121 16.07 -12.16 3.84
C GLU A 121 15.97 -13.68 4.01
N THR A 122 15.30 -14.36 3.08
CA THR A 122 15.43 -15.82 3.03
C THR A 122 16.81 -16.19 2.53
N LYS A 123 17.42 -17.25 3.08
CA LYS A 123 18.73 -17.78 2.64
C LYS A 123 18.80 -17.95 1.11
N GLY A 124 17.69 -18.31 0.47
CA GLY A 124 17.57 -18.44 -0.98
C GLY A 124 17.66 -17.12 -1.76
N HIS A 125 17.12 -16.01 -1.24
CA HIS A 125 17.22 -14.69 -1.86
C HIS A 125 18.68 -14.19 -1.85
N ILE A 126 19.35 -14.33 -0.71
CA ILE A 126 20.78 -13.99 -0.56
C ILE A 126 21.62 -14.81 -1.55
N TRP A 127 21.32 -16.11 -1.69
CA TRP A 127 22.01 -17.01 -2.59
C TRP A 127 21.82 -16.65 -4.07
N ARG A 128 20.59 -16.32 -4.50
CA ARG A 128 20.30 -15.88 -5.89
C ARG A 128 20.94 -14.54 -6.21
N LYS A 129 20.98 -13.60 -5.26
CA LYS A 129 21.63 -12.29 -5.43
C LYS A 129 23.14 -12.45 -5.59
N LYS A 130 23.79 -13.25 -4.73
CA LYS A 130 25.21 -13.60 -4.84
C LYS A 130 25.54 -14.32 -6.15
N MET A 131 24.66 -15.23 -6.61
CA MET A 131 24.85 -15.89 -7.89
C MET A 131 24.80 -14.93 -9.08
N LYS A 132 23.84 -13.98 -9.08
CA LYS A 132 23.75 -12.97 -10.15
C LYS A 132 24.96 -12.02 -10.19
N GLU A 133 25.45 -11.59 -9.03
CA GLU A 133 26.67 -10.75 -8.93
C GLU A 133 27.93 -11.49 -9.38
N ASN A 134 28.02 -12.80 -9.13
CA ASN A 134 29.16 -13.62 -9.59
C ASN A 134 29.07 -13.96 -11.08
N LEU A 135 27.88 -13.99 -11.68
CA LEU A 135 27.70 -14.22 -13.12
C LEU A 135 27.97 -12.99 -13.98
N SER A 136 27.96 -11.79 -13.39
CA SER A 136 28.24 -10.53 -14.09
C SER A 136 29.69 -10.03 -13.93
N LYS A 137 30.55 -10.83 -13.28
CA LYS A 137 32.00 -10.61 -13.17
C LYS A 137 32.72 -11.63 -14.04
#